data_AF-A0A3Q3MJF5-F1
#
_entry.id   AF-A0A3Q3MJF5-F1
#
_cell.length_a   1.000
_cell.length_b   1.000
_cell.length_c   1.000
_cell.angle_alpha   90.00
_cell.angle_beta   90.00
_cell.angle_gamma   90.00
#
_symmetry.space_group_name_H-M   'P 1'
#
loop_
_entity.id
_entity.type
_entity.pdbx_description
1 polymer ?
#
loop_
_entity_poly.entity_id
_entity_poly.type
_entity_poly.pdbx_seq_one_letter_code
_entity_poly.pdbx_strand_id
1 'polypeptide(L)'
;MDDVDAILESLEELDDFSDSGSDYEAMMKSTKRRKPAVPGPQPPKRPRRKAASRVSSSPSPPNPSLLQQQHSRGTSRRASPRPVGRVNEENISAEDIYDAVYSGKSAMVTVVDEWLDSYKQSREEGLLVLINFIVRSCGCKGVVSREMFDSMQNAEIIGTLTKEFNEDSVNYPLCTPGPQLKRFKNGLCEFARVLVRSCRNSLIYNEHLFPALLALLTGLSDSQVRAFRHTSTLLAIKLMTGLVEVAVIVSVQLQTTQRRYDTENSKRAHDRASDRLEELKASISEMRENQEEVSSMMNATFRGVFVHRYRDRLPEIRAACIEELGVWLKTDPEDFLNDGCLKYLGWTLHDKQSPVRLQCVRALQGLYQEKEFIGRLELFTSRFKERMLSMVLDKD
;
A
#
# COMPACT_ATOMS: atom_id res chain seq x y z
N MET A 1 -11.11 -13.72 -25.04
CA MET A 1 -11.41 -13.93 -23.60
C MET A 1 -10.39 -14.95 -23.10
N ASP A 2 -9.12 -14.74 -23.48
CA ASP A 2 -8.11 -15.81 -23.58
C ASP A 2 -6.74 -15.38 -23.03
N ASP A 3 -6.61 -14.17 -22.48
CA ASP A 3 -5.35 -13.67 -21.90
C ASP A 3 -5.26 -13.82 -20.37
N VAL A 4 -6.36 -14.24 -19.71
CA VAL A 4 -6.39 -14.46 -18.26
C VAL A 4 -5.84 -15.84 -17.89
N ASP A 5 -6.03 -16.84 -18.75
CA ASP A 5 -5.55 -18.22 -18.50
C ASP A 5 -4.02 -18.33 -18.68
N ALA A 6 -3.42 -17.56 -19.59
CA ALA A 6 -1.97 -17.53 -19.77
C ALA A 6 -1.21 -16.95 -18.55
N ILE A 7 -1.87 -16.08 -17.77
CA ILE A 7 -1.33 -15.51 -16.53
C ILE A 7 -1.37 -16.55 -15.40
N LEU A 8 -2.38 -17.44 -15.40
CA LEU A 8 -2.59 -18.49 -14.41
C LEU A 8 -1.65 -19.69 -14.61
N GLU A 9 -1.42 -20.13 -15.84
CA GLU A 9 -0.46 -21.22 -16.13
C GLU A 9 0.98 -20.84 -15.70
N SER A 10 1.37 -19.57 -15.85
CA SER A 10 2.64 -19.03 -15.36
C SER A 10 2.77 -18.96 -13.83
N LEU A 11 1.65 -18.99 -13.10
CA LEU A 11 1.63 -18.99 -11.62
C LEU A 11 1.67 -20.40 -11.04
N GLU A 12 1.19 -21.40 -11.78
CA GLU A 12 1.19 -22.81 -11.35
C GLU A 12 2.53 -23.51 -11.60
N GLU A 13 3.27 -23.16 -12.67
CA GLU A 13 4.53 -23.84 -13.04
C GLU A 13 5.70 -23.64 -12.06
N LEU A 14 5.59 -22.74 -11.07
CA LEU A 14 6.65 -22.46 -10.09
C LEU A 14 6.41 -23.05 -8.69
N ASP A 15 5.25 -23.69 -8.45
CA ASP A 15 4.95 -24.37 -7.17
C ASP A 15 5.40 -25.86 -7.17
N ASP A 16 6.06 -26.35 -8.23
CA ASP A 16 6.58 -27.74 -8.33
C ASP A 16 7.98 -27.95 -7.72
N PHE A 17 8.43 -27.05 -6.84
CA PHE A 17 9.56 -27.35 -5.97
C PHE A 17 9.09 -28.23 -4.80
N SER A 18 9.14 -29.54 -5.04
CA SER A 18 9.13 -30.65 -4.06
C SER A 18 9.57 -30.23 -2.64
N ASP A 19 8.61 -29.89 -1.79
CA ASP A 19 8.77 -29.84 -0.32
C ASP A 19 8.63 -31.27 0.22
N SER A 20 9.70 -32.05 0.02
CA SER A 20 9.84 -33.36 0.64
C SER A 20 10.34 -33.16 2.07
N GLY A 21 9.41 -33.18 3.03
CA GLY A 21 9.77 -33.30 4.45
C GLY A 21 8.84 -32.67 5.47
N SER A 22 7.56 -33.05 5.53
CA SER A 22 6.85 -33.04 6.82
C SER A 22 5.75 -34.11 6.90
N ASP A 23 6.16 -35.32 7.30
CA ASP A 23 5.22 -36.35 7.74
C ASP A 23 4.54 -35.91 9.03
N TYR A 24 3.25 -35.54 8.95
CA TYR A 24 2.35 -35.48 10.10
C TYR A 24 1.15 -36.41 9.85
N GLU A 25 1.31 -37.70 10.13
CA GLU A 25 0.18 -38.61 10.23
C GLU A 25 -0.59 -38.38 11.55
N ALA A 26 -1.81 -37.85 11.45
CA ALA A 26 -2.73 -37.76 12.58
C ALA A 26 -3.49 -39.08 12.77
N MET A 27 -2.98 -39.95 13.64
CA MET A 27 -3.63 -41.19 14.05
C MET A 27 -4.82 -40.89 14.99
N MET A 28 -6.06 -40.92 14.49
CA MET A 28 -7.26 -40.80 15.32
C MET A 28 -7.58 -42.13 16.03
N LYS A 29 -7.45 -42.16 17.37
CA LYS A 29 -8.10 -43.18 18.22
C LYS A 29 -9.38 -42.60 18.83
N SER A 30 -10.51 -43.22 18.48
CA SER A 30 -11.82 -42.91 19.04
C SER A 30 -11.95 -43.42 20.48
N THR A 31 -12.35 -42.56 21.41
CA THR A 31 -12.88 -43.00 22.72
C THR A 31 -14.14 -42.21 23.06
N LYS A 32 -15.26 -42.93 23.12
CA LYS A 32 -16.58 -42.46 23.55
C LYS A 32 -16.55 -42.06 25.02
N ARG A 33 -17.02 -40.86 25.37
CA ARG A 33 -17.51 -40.54 26.72
C ARG A 33 -18.79 -39.70 26.69
N ARG A 34 -19.65 -40.02 27.67
CA ARG A 34 -21.10 -39.75 27.79
C ARG A 34 -21.44 -38.31 28.22
N LYS A 35 -22.61 -37.86 27.77
CA LYS A 35 -23.33 -36.61 28.16
C LYS A 35 -23.77 -36.61 29.64
N PRO A 36 -23.95 -35.41 30.22
CA PRO A 36 -25.17 -35.14 30.98
C PRO A 36 -25.91 -33.85 30.54
N ALA A 37 -27.14 -33.72 31.04
CA ALA A 37 -28.28 -33.01 30.48
C ALA A 37 -28.39 -31.50 30.80
N VAL A 38 -29.14 -30.82 29.94
CA VAL A 38 -29.59 -29.41 30.01
C VAL A 38 -30.88 -29.29 30.81
N PRO A 39 -31.08 -28.19 31.57
CA PRO A 39 -32.43 -27.66 31.84
C PRO A 39 -32.66 -26.29 31.17
N GLY A 40 -33.84 -26.13 30.56
CA GLY A 40 -34.33 -24.92 29.89
C GLY A 40 -34.85 -23.81 30.82
N PRO A 41 -35.41 -22.71 30.25
CA PRO A 41 -35.27 -21.35 30.80
C PRO A 41 -36.49 -20.84 31.59
N GLN A 42 -36.28 -19.81 32.44
CA GLN A 42 -37.33 -19.02 33.10
C GLN A 42 -36.95 -17.53 33.29
N PRO A 43 -37.94 -16.61 33.44
CA PRO A 43 -37.98 -15.27 32.83
C PRO A 43 -37.48 -14.10 33.72
N PRO A 44 -37.37 -12.85 33.21
CA PRO A 44 -36.69 -11.76 33.91
C PRO A 44 -37.62 -11.01 34.90
N LYS A 45 -37.07 -10.61 36.05
CA LYS A 45 -37.72 -9.72 37.03
C LYS A 45 -37.09 -8.33 36.99
N ARG A 46 -37.91 -7.31 36.64
CA ARG A 46 -37.69 -5.89 36.97
C ARG A 46 -38.29 -5.58 38.35
N PRO A 47 -37.78 -4.54 39.03
CA PRO A 47 -38.65 -3.50 39.57
C PRO A 47 -38.04 -2.09 39.35
N ARG A 48 -38.67 -0.94 39.58
CA ARG A 48 -40.02 -0.38 39.32
C ARG A 48 -39.81 1.14 39.53
N ARG A 49 -40.36 1.96 38.63
CA ARG A 49 -40.38 3.45 38.68
C ARG A 49 -41.16 4.02 39.89
N LYS A 50 -40.79 5.23 40.33
CA LYS A 50 -41.69 6.37 40.61
C LYS A 50 -40.99 7.63 40.04
N ALA A 51 -41.47 8.41 39.06
CA ALA A 51 -42.77 9.02 38.73
C ALA A 51 -43.05 10.35 39.47
N ALA A 52 -42.90 11.46 38.73
CA ALA A 52 -43.78 12.65 38.65
C ALA A 52 -43.02 13.73 37.83
N SER A 53 -43.29 14.01 36.55
CA SER A 53 -44.46 14.62 35.88
C SER A 53 -44.56 16.15 35.98
N ARG A 54 -44.38 16.83 34.84
CA ARG A 54 -45.19 17.92 34.23
C ARG A 54 -44.27 18.94 33.52
N VAL A 55 -44.19 18.97 32.19
CA VAL A 55 -45.14 19.44 31.15
C VAL A 55 -44.93 20.92 30.80
N SER A 56 -44.41 21.11 29.57
CA SER A 56 -44.60 22.16 28.55
C SER A 56 -44.58 23.65 28.91
N SER A 57 -43.76 24.42 28.18
CA SER A 57 -44.22 25.36 27.14
C SER A 57 -43.05 26.18 26.57
N SER A 58 -42.86 26.14 25.24
CA SER A 58 -42.21 27.22 24.48
C SER A 58 -43.22 28.38 24.30
N PRO A 59 -42.80 29.66 24.18
CA PRO A 59 -42.36 30.18 22.88
C PRO A 59 -41.27 31.29 22.92
N SER A 60 -40.60 31.51 21.79
CA SER A 60 -39.66 32.60 21.48
C SER A 60 -40.40 33.91 21.08
N PRO A 61 -39.72 35.01 20.65
CA PRO A 61 -38.65 35.83 21.24
C PRO A 61 -39.14 37.30 21.48
N PRO A 62 -38.31 38.27 21.95
CA PRO A 62 -37.63 39.18 20.99
C PRO A 62 -36.28 39.79 21.48
N ASN A 63 -35.46 40.25 20.52
CA ASN A 63 -34.41 41.28 20.69
C ASN A 63 -35.07 42.66 20.43
N PRO A 64 -34.60 43.82 20.98
CA PRO A 64 -33.28 44.37 20.63
C PRO A 64 -32.54 45.25 21.69
N SER A 65 -31.21 45.25 21.57
CA SER A 65 -30.24 46.38 21.66
C SER A 65 -30.22 47.34 22.87
N LEU A 66 -29.05 47.48 23.54
CA LEU A 66 -28.14 48.64 23.46
C LEU A 66 -27.11 48.73 24.63
N LEU A 67 -25.85 48.97 24.24
CA LEU A 67 -24.82 49.79 24.89
C LEU A 67 -24.14 49.30 26.20
N GLN A 68 -22.86 48.87 26.10
CA GLN A 68 -21.75 49.81 26.34
C GLN A 68 -20.39 49.26 25.86
N GLN A 69 -19.73 50.10 25.07
CA GLN A 69 -18.34 50.03 24.63
C GLN A 69 -17.40 50.34 25.80
N GLN A 70 -16.20 49.74 25.80
CA GLN A 70 -14.98 50.54 25.92
C GLN A 70 -13.75 49.86 25.26
N HIS A 71 -13.11 50.66 24.40
CA HIS A 71 -11.86 50.47 23.68
C HIS A 71 -10.66 50.38 24.65
N SER A 72 -9.54 49.72 24.30
CA SER A 72 -8.39 50.30 23.57
C SER A 72 -7.16 49.39 23.88
N ARG A 73 -6.07 49.25 23.12
CA ARG A 73 -5.36 50.08 22.14
C ARG A 73 -4.65 49.19 21.11
N GLY A 74 -4.69 49.62 19.85
CA GLY A 74 -3.80 49.11 18.81
C GLY A 74 -2.42 49.78 18.88
N THR A 75 -1.38 49.00 18.61
CA THR A 75 -0.02 49.47 18.34
C THR A 75 0.36 49.06 16.93
N SER A 76 0.38 50.05 16.04
CA SER A 76 0.94 49.97 14.70
C SER A 76 2.42 49.56 14.78
N ARG A 77 2.77 48.40 14.21
CA ARG A 77 4.15 48.02 13.95
C ARG A 77 4.38 48.00 12.45
N ARG A 78 5.16 49.00 12.02
CA ARG A 78 5.90 49.10 10.75
C ARG A 78 6.34 47.71 10.26
N ALA A 79 5.89 47.33 9.07
CA ALA A 79 6.45 46.22 8.32
C ALA A 79 7.85 46.63 7.83
N SER A 80 8.88 46.08 8.47
CA SER A 80 10.25 46.07 7.94
C SER A 80 10.32 45.00 6.84
N PRO A 81 10.88 45.27 5.66
CA PRO A 81 11.11 44.22 4.67
C PRO A 81 12.15 43.27 5.24
N ARG A 82 11.76 42.02 5.50
CA ARG A 82 12.75 40.94 5.69
C ARG A 82 13.50 40.78 4.37
N PRO A 83 14.81 40.49 4.39
CA PRO A 83 15.53 40.20 3.17
C PRO A 83 14.88 38.97 2.56
N VAL A 84 14.42 39.10 1.31
CA VAL A 84 14.15 37.96 0.45
C VAL A 84 15.46 37.20 0.40
N GLY A 85 15.53 36.09 1.14
CA GLY A 85 16.63 35.15 1.03
C GLY A 85 16.74 34.79 -0.43
N ARG A 86 17.93 34.94 -1.00
CA ARG A 86 18.27 34.38 -2.30
C ARG A 86 17.79 32.93 -2.29
N VAL A 87 16.83 32.61 -3.15
CA VAL A 87 16.54 31.23 -3.51
C VAL A 87 17.80 30.79 -4.23
N ASN A 88 18.70 30.09 -3.52
CA ASN A 88 19.69 29.30 -4.23
C ASN A 88 18.89 28.27 -5.02
N GLU A 89 19.10 28.23 -6.34
CA GLU A 89 18.63 27.17 -7.25
C GLU A 89 19.37 25.86 -6.95
N GLU A 90 19.41 25.44 -5.69
CA GLU A 90 19.93 24.13 -5.30
C GLU A 90 18.81 23.12 -5.50
N ASN A 91 19.02 22.20 -6.46
CA ASN A 91 18.12 21.06 -6.67
C ASN A 91 17.98 20.26 -5.36
N ILE A 92 16.76 19.78 -5.10
CA ILE A 92 16.46 19.00 -3.90
C ILE A 92 17.37 17.78 -3.76
N SER A 93 17.96 17.61 -2.57
CA SER A 93 18.90 16.52 -2.29
C SER A 93 18.23 15.31 -1.61
N ALA A 94 18.95 14.19 -1.55
CA ALA A 94 18.50 13.00 -0.84
C ALA A 94 18.30 13.25 0.67
N GLU A 95 19.05 14.17 1.23
CA GLU A 95 18.95 14.57 2.65
C GLU A 95 17.69 15.40 2.90
N ASP A 96 17.33 16.30 1.99
CA ASP A 96 16.09 17.09 2.09
C ASP A 96 14.85 16.19 2.07
N ILE A 97 14.81 15.20 1.17
CA ILE A 97 13.71 14.23 1.09
C ILE A 97 13.66 13.39 2.39
N TYR A 98 14.82 12.91 2.86
CA TYR A 98 14.90 12.13 4.09
C TYR A 98 14.42 12.93 5.31
N ASP A 99 14.87 14.18 5.46
CA ASP A 99 14.50 15.05 6.58
C ASP A 99 13.03 15.45 6.54
N ALA A 100 12.45 15.64 5.36
CA ALA A 100 11.03 15.84 5.19
C ALA A 100 10.22 14.63 5.67
N VAL A 101 10.60 13.42 5.23
CA VAL A 101 9.98 12.15 5.64
C VAL A 101 10.15 11.88 7.14
N TYR A 102 11.34 12.16 7.69
CA TYR A 102 11.68 11.94 9.09
C TYR A 102 11.01 12.94 10.03
N SER A 103 10.99 14.22 9.67
CA SER A 103 10.38 15.26 10.48
C SER A 103 8.85 15.20 10.47
N GLY A 104 8.25 14.72 9.37
CA GLY A 104 6.79 14.66 9.15
C GLY A 104 6.10 16.04 9.21
N LYS A 105 6.85 17.12 9.01
CA LYS A 105 6.35 18.50 9.05
C LYS A 105 6.21 19.13 7.67
N SER A 106 6.90 18.60 6.67
CA SER A 106 6.86 19.09 5.30
C SER A 106 5.61 18.60 4.58
N ALA A 107 5.11 19.38 3.63
CA ALA A 107 4.05 18.94 2.74
C ALA A 107 4.65 17.94 1.72
N MET A 108 4.29 16.65 1.86
CA MET A 108 4.90 15.58 1.04
C MET A 108 4.68 15.79 -0.46
N VAL A 109 3.55 16.37 -0.85
CA VAL A 109 3.25 16.74 -2.25
C VAL A 109 4.31 17.69 -2.79
N THR A 110 4.66 18.74 -2.04
CA THR A 110 5.69 19.71 -2.46
C THR A 110 7.06 19.05 -2.62
N VAL A 111 7.45 18.19 -1.68
CA VAL A 111 8.74 17.46 -1.73
C VAL A 111 8.84 16.58 -2.98
N VAL A 112 7.76 15.83 -3.28
CA VAL A 112 7.71 14.99 -4.46
C VAL A 112 7.69 15.81 -5.74
N ASP A 113 6.95 16.91 -5.78
CA ASP A 113 6.87 17.78 -6.97
C ASP A 113 8.22 18.45 -7.27
N GLU A 114 8.92 18.98 -6.25
CA GLU A 114 10.28 19.54 -6.39
C GLU A 114 11.28 18.49 -6.89
N TRP A 115 11.22 17.26 -6.36
CA TRP A 115 12.07 16.16 -6.82
C TRP A 115 11.72 15.75 -8.25
N LEU A 116 10.44 15.70 -8.61
CA LEU A 116 10.01 15.39 -9.97
C LEU A 116 10.47 16.45 -10.97
N ASP A 117 10.50 17.72 -10.58
CA ASP A 117 11.01 18.78 -11.43
C ASP A 117 12.53 18.68 -11.63
N SER A 118 13.29 18.30 -10.61
CA SER A 118 14.71 17.94 -10.76
C SER A 118 14.91 16.71 -11.65
N TYR A 119 14.11 15.66 -11.48
CA TYR A 119 14.14 14.44 -12.30
C TYR A 119 13.83 14.72 -13.78
N LYS A 120 12.90 15.63 -14.08
CA LYS A 120 12.60 16.05 -15.46
C LYS A 120 13.76 16.80 -16.11
N GLN A 121 14.58 17.52 -15.33
CA GLN A 121 15.78 18.20 -15.83
C GLN A 121 16.92 17.22 -16.10
N SER A 122 17.15 16.25 -15.20
CA SER A 122 18.12 15.17 -15.37
C SER A 122 17.59 13.90 -14.73
N ARG A 123 17.22 12.93 -15.58
CA ARG A 123 16.62 11.66 -15.15
C ARG A 123 17.57 10.86 -14.26
N GLU A 124 18.83 10.81 -14.65
CA GLU A 124 19.85 10.04 -13.95
C GLU A 124 20.21 10.67 -12.60
N GLU A 125 20.33 12.00 -12.53
CA GLU A 125 20.60 12.69 -11.27
C GLU A 125 19.42 12.60 -10.31
N GLY A 126 18.20 12.82 -10.81
CA GLY A 126 16.98 12.67 -10.01
C GLY A 126 16.81 11.24 -9.49
N LEU A 127 17.13 10.23 -10.30
CA LEU A 127 17.10 8.84 -9.86
C LEU A 127 18.18 8.56 -8.81
N LEU A 128 19.41 9.06 -8.98
CA LEU A 128 20.48 8.93 -8.00
C LEU A 128 20.12 9.55 -6.64
N VAL A 129 19.46 10.72 -6.65
CA VAL A 129 18.91 11.36 -5.45
C VAL A 129 17.89 10.44 -4.76
N LEU A 130 16.96 9.85 -5.53
CA LEU A 130 15.96 8.94 -4.99
C LEU A 130 16.59 7.67 -4.39
N ILE A 131 17.58 7.09 -5.07
CA ILE A 131 18.33 5.92 -4.60
C ILE A 131 19.02 6.23 -3.27
N ASN A 132 19.74 7.35 -3.19
CA ASN A 132 20.43 7.75 -1.96
C ASN A 132 19.47 8.07 -0.81
N PHE A 133 18.28 8.62 -1.10
CA PHE A 133 17.23 8.76 -0.10
C PHE A 133 16.78 7.40 0.47
N ILE A 134 16.63 6.38 -0.38
CA ILE A 134 16.26 5.02 0.05
C ILE A 134 17.37 4.38 0.88
N VAL A 135 18.62 4.49 0.44
CA VAL A 135 19.80 3.99 1.17
C VAL A 135 19.89 4.61 2.56
N ARG A 136 19.72 5.94 2.66
CA ARG A 136 19.67 6.64 3.94
C ARG A 136 18.46 6.22 4.79
N SER A 137 17.31 5.98 4.17
CA SER A 137 16.11 5.47 4.84
C SER A 137 16.30 4.08 5.46
N CYS A 138 17.23 3.29 4.91
CA CYS A 138 17.66 2.04 5.51
C CYS A 138 18.61 2.23 6.70
N GLY A 139 19.03 3.45 7.01
CA GLY A 139 20.03 3.75 8.04
C GLY A 139 21.48 3.51 7.58
N CYS A 140 21.71 3.25 6.29
CA CYS A 140 23.05 3.15 5.74
C CYS A 140 23.66 4.55 5.58
N LYS A 141 24.93 4.69 6.00
CA LYS A 141 25.70 5.93 5.83
C LYS A 141 26.46 5.99 4.50
N GLY A 142 26.53 4.86 3.81
CA GLY A 142 27.10 4.78 2.47
C GLY A 142 26.32 5.62 1.47
N VAL A 143 27.01 6.05 0.42
CA VAL A 143 26.46 6.90 -0.64
C VAL A 143 26.71 6.21 -1.97
N VAL A 144 25.66 6.04 -2.77
CA VAL A 144 25.79 5.59 -4.15
C VAL A 144 26.33 6.77 -4.95
N SER A 145 27.57 6.66 -5.41
CA SER A 145 28.20 7.68 -6.23
C SER A 145 27.68 7.62 -7.67
N ARG A 146 27.94 8.69 -8.43
CA ARG A 146 27.62 8.74 -9.86
C ARG A 146 28.31 7.64 -10.65
N GLU A 147 29.59 7.39 -10.35
CA GLU A 147 30.37 6.32 -10.97
C GLU A 147 29.77 4.94 -10.69
N MET A 148 29.34 4.66 -9.45
CA MET A 148 28.67 3.40 -9.12
C MET A 148 27.37 3.25 -9.91
N PHE A 149 26.56 4.31 -9.96
CA PHE A 149 25.29 4.29 -10.68
C PHE A 149 25.45 4.05 -12.18
N ASP A 150 26.50 4.61 -12.80
CA ASP A 150 26.75 4.48 -14.24
C ASP A 150 27.41 3.15 -14.64
N SER A 151 28.17 2.52 -13.73
CA SER A 151 29.06 1.39 -14.06
C SER A 151 28.72 0.06 -13.39
N MET A 152 27.91 0.06 -12.33
CA MET A 152 27.63 -1.14 -11.52
C MET A 152 26.18 -1.59 -11.65
N GLN A 153 25.97 -2.90 -11.55
CA GLN A 153 24.63 -3.46 -11.39
C GLN A 153 24.12 -3.28 -9.95
N ASN A 154 22.80 -3.30 -9.77
CA ASN A 154 22.17 -3.20 -8.44
C ASN A 154 22.77 -4.17 -7.41
N ALA A 155 23.09 -5.41 -7.81
CA ALA A 155 23.69 -6.40 -6.92
C ALA A 155 25.08 -5.96 -6.39
N GLU A 156 25.90 -5.35 -7.24
CA GLU A 156 27.24 -4.85 -6.89
C GLU A 156 27.17 -3.59 -6.02
N ILE A 157 26.24 -2.68 -6.35
CA ILE A 157 25.94 -1.49 -5.54
C ILE A 157 25.51 -1.93 -4.14
N ILE A 158 24.54 -2.83 -4.03
CA ILE A 158 24.05 -3.36 -2.75
C ILE A 158 25.17 -4.10 -2.00
N GLY A 159 26.03 -4.83 -2.71
CA GLY A 159 27.21 -5.48 -2.13
C GLY A 159 28.18 -4.48 -1.51
N THR A 160 28.40 -3.33 -2.17
CA THR A 160 29.23 -2.24 -1.65
C THR A 160 28.57 -1.57 -0.43
N LEU A 161 27.29 -1.22 -0.53
CA LEU A 161 26.53 -0.62 0.57
C LEU A 161 26.44 -1.54 1.80
N THR A 162 26.43 -2.86 1.59
CA THR A 162 26.44 -3.85 2.67
C THR A 162 27.75 -3.81 3.45
N LYS A 163 28.89 -3.62 2.76
CA LYS A 163 30.21 -3.49 3.42
C LYS A 163 30.35 -2.18 4.19
N GLU A 164 29.69 -1.12 3.73
CA GLU A 164 29.66 0.18 4.40
C GLU A 164 28.60 0.26 5.51
N PHE A 165 27.74 -0.75 5.62
CA PHE A 165 26.73 -0.82 6.66
C PHE A 165 27.41 -1.15 8.00
N ASN A 166 27.25 -0.27 8.98
CA ASN A 166 27.83 -0.50 10.30
C ASN A 166 27.06 -1.62 11.03
N GLU A 167 27.62 -2.83 11.05
CA GLU A 167 27.04 -4.01 11.70
C GLU A 167 26.79 -3.82 13.21
N ASP A 168 27.52 -2.91 13.86
CA ASP A 168 27.41 -2.68 15.30
C ASP A 168 26.12 -1.93 15.70
N SER A 169 25.45 -1.26 14.74
CA SER A 169 24.19 -0.58 14.98
C SER A 169 23.00 -1.47 14.64
N VAL A 170 22.40 -2.09 15.66
CA VAL A 170 21.14 -2.84 15.51
C VAL A 170 19.96 -1.94 15.13
N ASN A 171 20.09 -0.62 15.34
CA ASN A 171 19.05 0.37 15.10
C ASN A 171 19.15 0.98 13.71
N TYR A 172 18.02 0.97 13.00
CA TYR A 172 17.74 1.70 11.77
C TYR A 172 16.39 2.44 11.92
N PRO A 173 16.06 3.42 11.05
CA PRO A 173 14.90 4.29 11.24
C PRO A 173 13.56 3.55 11.46
N LEU A 174 13.35 2.41 10.78
CA LEU A 174 12.14 1.57 10.91
C LEU A 174 12.13 0.58 12.09
N CYS A 175 13.14 0.59 12.97
CA CYS A 175 13.10 -0.18 14.22
C CYS A 175 13.46 0.65 15.46
N THR A 176 13.72 1.95 15.32
CA THR A 176 14.12 2.82 16.43
C THR A 176 12.90 3.14 17.31
N PRO A 177 12.81 2.67 18.56
CA PRO A 177 11.59 2.81 19.36
C PRO A 177 11.15 4.25 19.59
N GLY A 178 9.83 4.47 19.70
CA GLY A 178 9.23 5.75 20.08
C GLY A 178 8.38 6.41 18.99
N PRO A 179 7.89 7.64 19.23
CA PRO A 179 7.02 8.35 18.29
C PRO A 179 7.65 8.59 16.91
N GLN A 180 8.99 8.63 16.88
CA GLN A 180 9.76 8.86 15.67
C GLN A 180 9.63 7.73 14.66
N LEU A 181 9.60 6.47 15.10
CA LEU A 181 9.35 5.32 14.23
C LEU A 181 8.00 5.43 13.53
N LYS A 182 6.94 5.70 14.28
CA LYS A 182 5.59 5.80 13.71
C LYS A 182 5.53 6.93 12.68
N ARG A 183 6.16 8.07 12.99
CA ARG A 183 6.21 9.22 12.07
C ARG A 183 6.97 8.89 10.80
N PHE A 184 8.18 8.33 10.92
CA PHE A 184 9.01 7.96 9.77
C PHE A 184 8.34 6.89 8.90
N LYS A 185 7.78 5.84 9.51
CA LYS A 185 7.02 4.80 8.79
C LYS A 185 5.86 5.42 7.99
N ASN A 186 5.08 6.29 8.63
CA ASN A 186 3.97 6.98 7.96
C ASN A 186 4.48 7.89 6.83
N GLY A 187 5.57 8.62 7.05
CA GLY A 187 6.19 9.47 6.04
C GLY A 187 6.68 8.69 4.83
N LEU A 188 7.32 7.53 5.01
CA LEU A 188 7.73 6.66 3.90
C LEU A 188 6.52 6.14 3.10
N CYS A 189 5.47 5.69 3.82
CA CYS A 189 4.25 5.22 3.17
C CYS A 189 3.56 6.36 2.39
N GLU A 190 3.54 7.56 2.96
CA GLU A 190 2.98 8.74 2.31
C GLU A 190 3.80 9.16 1.08
N PHE A 191 5.13 9.16 1.18
CA PHE A 191 6.03 9.45 0.07
C PHE A 191 5.75 8.51 -1.12
N ALA A 192 5.72 7.19 -0.89
CA ALA A 192 5.45 6.21 -1.95
C ALA A 192 4.08 6.44 -2.61
N ARG A 193 3.04 6.70 -1.80
CA ARG A 193 1.69 7.00 -2.30
C ARG A 193 1.64 8.29 -3.12
N VAL A 194 2.29 9.35 -2.66
CA VAL A 194 2.31 10.64 -3.36
C VAL A 194 3.12 10.54 -4.65
N LEU A 195 4.26 9.85 -4.64
CA LEU A 195 5.08 9.61 -5.82
C LEU A 195 4.28 8.95 -6.95
N VAL A 196 3.62 7.82 -6.68
CA VAL A 196 2.77 7.15 -7.69
C VAL A 196 1.66 8.07 -8.17
N ARG A 197 0.97 8.77 -7.24
CA ARG A 197 -0.13 9.66 -7.58
C ARG A 197 0.29 10.83 -8.46
N SER A 198 1.47 11.41 -8.24
CA SER A 198 2.00 12.51 -9.06
C SER A 198 2.45 12.03 -10.45
N CYS A 199 2.82 10.75 -10.59
CA CYS A 199 3.29 10.16 -11.85
C CYS A 199 2.22 9.44 -12.69
N ARG A 200 1.01 9.21 -12.13
CA ARG A 200 -0.03 8.33 -12.71
C ARG A 200 -0.52 8.68 -14.12
N ASN A 201 -0.28 9.90 -14.59
CA ASN A 201 -0.73 10.39 -15.90
C ASN A 201 0.40 10.41 -16.94
N SER A 202 1.62 10.02 -16.59
CA SER A 202 2.76 10.06 -17.53
C SER A 202 3.88 9.11 -17.12
N LEU A 203 4.70 9.49 -16.13
CA LEU A 203 5.97 8.84 -15.81
C LEU A 203 5.85 7.38 -15.34
N ILE A 204 4.65 6.95 -14.92
CA ILE A 204 4.41 5.57 -14.54
C ILE A 204 4.48 4.59 -15.72
N TYR A 205 4.11 5.04 -16.93
CA TYR A 205 4.10 4.21 -18.14
C TYR A 205 5.43 4.25 -18.89
N ASN A 206 6.41 4.99 -18.38
CA ASN A 206 7.72 5.05 -18.98
C ASN A 206 8.60 3.92 -18.43
N GLU A 207 9.35 3.24 -19.30
CA GLU A 207 10.25 2.13 -18.96
C GLU A 207 11.50 2.52 -18.12
N HIS A 208 11.50 3.66 -17.43
CA HIS A 208 12.69 4.19 -16.76
C HIS A 208 12.53 4.36 -15.24
N LEU A 209 11.63 5.24 -14.76
CA LEU A 209 11.59 5.60 -13.34
C LEU A 209 11.18 4.42 -12.43
N PHE A 210 9.98 3.90 -12.62
CA PHE A 210 9.44 2.85 -11.76
C PHE A 210 10.13 1.50 -11.97
N PRO A 211 10.47 1.07 -13.20
CA PRO A 211 11.26 -0.15 -13.40
C PRO A 211 12.60 -0.12 -12.67
N ALA A 212 13.37 0.97 -12.78
CA ALA A 212 14.66 1.09 -12.08
C ALA A 212 14.49 1.12 -10.56
N LEU A 213 13.49 1.85 -10.06
CA LEU A 213 13.17 1.90 -8.63
C LEU A 213 12.78 0.53 -8.08
N LEU A 214 11.88 -0.19 -8.76
CA LEU A 214 11.42 -1.51 -8.34
C LEU A 214 12.52 -2.56 -8.44
N ALA A 215 13.41 -2.48 -9.44
CA ALA A 215 14.57 -3.34 -9.55
C ALA A 215 15.54 -3.16 -8.36
N LEU A 216 15.81 -1.92 -7.96
CA LEU A 216 16.63 -1.65 -6.78
C LEU A 216 15.96 -2.16 -5.50
N LEU A 217 14.68 -1.86 -5.30
CA LEU A 217 13.93 -2.30 -4.13
C LEU A 217 13.85 -3.83 -4.04
N THR A 218 13.71 -4.51 -5.17
CA THR A 218 13.75 -5.98 -5.23
C THR A 218 15.09 -6.51 -4.74
N GLY A 219 16.21 -5.97 -5.26
CA GLY A 219 17.55 -6.36 -4.80
C GLY A 219 17.78 -6.10 -3.31
N LEU A 220 17.37 -4.93 -2.81
CA LEU A 220 17.48 -4.60 -1.38
C LEU A 220 16.61 -5.51 -0.50
N SER A 221 15.46 -5.96 -1.01
CA SER A 221 14.53 -6.84 -0.29
C SER A 221 15.09 -8.26 -0.11
N ASP A 222 16.02 -8.67 -0.96
CA ASP A 222 16.69 -9.97 -0.91
C ASP A 222 17.99 -9.96 -0.08
N SER A 223 18.47 -8.78 0.34
CA SER A 223 19.71 -8.64 1.12
C SER A 223 19.65 -9.38 2.47
N GLN A 224 20.79 -9.85 2.98
CA GLN A 224 20.88 -10.37 4.36
C GLN A 224 20.85 -9.27 5.43
N VAL A 225 21.04 -8.00 5.05
CA VAL A 225 20.93 -6.85 5.96
C VAL A 225 19.47 -6.58 6.29
N ARG A 226 19.12 -6.72 7.57
CA ARG A 226 17.76 -6.52 8.08
C ARG A 226 17.15 -5.17 7.68
N ALA A 227 17.95 -4.11 7.75
CA ALA A 227 17.51 -2.75 7.50
C ALA A 227 17.16 -2.51 6.03
N PHE A 228 17.96 -3.07 5.10
CA PHE A 228 17.66 -3.07 3.67
C PHE A 228 16.36 -3.80 3.40
N ARG A 229 16.21 -5.03 3.90
CA ARG A 229 14.98 -5.80 3.68
C ARG A 229 13.73 -5.09 4.18
N HIS A 230 13.74 -4.60 5.41
CA HIS A 230 12.54 -4.01 6.01
C HIS A 230 12.11 -2.74 5.27
N THR A 231 13.06 -1.85 4.99
CA THR A 231 12.77 -0.55 4.36
C THR A 231 12.35 -0.72 2.90
N SER A 232 13.11 -1.53 2.13
CA SER A 232 12.81 -1.78 0.73
C SER A 232 11.48 -2.52 0.54
N THR A 233 11.20 -3.52 1.38
CA THR A 233 9.92 -4.24 1.32
C THR A 233 8.76 -3.29 1.57
N LEU A 234 8.82 -2.45 2.61
CA LEU A 234 7.76 -1.50 2.93
C LEU A 234 7.51 -0.52 1.78
N LEU A 235 8.58 0.01 1.16
CA LEU A 235 8.45 0.89 0.01
C LEU A 235 7.86 0.16 -1.21
N ALA A 236 8.38 -1.03 -1.55
CA ALA A 236 7.92 -1.81 -2.69
C ALA A 236 6.43 -2.15 -2.59
N ILE A 237 5.96 -2.64 -1.44
CA ILE A 237 4.54 -2.97 -1.26
C ILE A 237 3.65 -1.72 -1.24
N LYS A 238 4.16 -0.56 -0.80
CA LYS A 238 3.41 0.71 -0.86
C LYS A 238 3.34 1.29 -2.27
N LEU A 239 4.41 1.14 -3.06
CA LEU A 239 4.40 1.46 -4.48
C LEU A 239 3.42 0.54 -5.23
N MET A 240 3.45 -0.77 -4.94
CA MET A 240 2.50 -1.74 -5.45
C MET A 240 1.05 -1.32 -5.19
N THR A 241 0.71 -0.90 -3.97
CA THR A 241 -0.64 -0.38 -3.67
C THR A 241 -1.02 0.80 -4.57
N GLY A 242 -0.09 1.72 -4.83
CA GLY A 242 -0.31 2.80 -5.79
C GLY A 242 -0.48 2.31 -7.23
N LEU A 243 0.29 1.30 -7.67
CA LEU A 243 0.16 0.70 -8.99
C LEU A 243 -1.21 0.05 -9.17
N VAL A 244 -1.71 -0.68 -8.16
CA VAL A 244 -3.06 -1.26 -8.16
C VAL A 244 -4.13 -0.17 -8.29
N GLU A 245 -4.00 0.95 -7.57
CA GLU A 245 -4.93 2.09 -7.75
C GLU A 245 -4.90 2.65 -9.18
N VAL A 246 -3.73 2.72 -9.81
CA VAL A 246 -3.57 3.18 -11.20
C VAL A 246 -4.17 2.17 -12.18
N ALA A 247 -3.95 0.87 -11.98
CA ALA A 247 -4.53 -0.20 -12.81
C ALA A 247 -6.06 -0.10 -12.87
N VAL A 248 -6.71 0.07 -11.71
CA VAL A 248 -8.16 0.26 -11.61
C VAL A 248 -8.61 1.52 -12.36
N ILE A 249 -7.86 2.63 -12.24
CA ILE A 249 -8.18 3.88 -12.97
C ILE A 249 -8.12 3.66 -14.49
N VAL A 250 -7.03 3.04 -14.98
CA VAL A 250 -6.84 2.76 -16.41
C VAL A 250 -7.94 1.82 -16.92
N SER A 251 -8.27 0.76 -16.17
CA SER A 251 -9.35 -0.18 -16.52
C SER A 251 -10.71 0.51 -16.67
N VAL A 252 -11.08 1.39 -15.73
CA VAL A 252 -12.33 2.17 -15.82
C VAL A 252 -12.34 3.13 -17.01
N GLN A 253 -11.21 3.79 -17.29
CA GLN A 253 -11.05 4.67 -18.44
C GLN A 253 -11.16 3.90 -19.76
N LEU A 254 -10.53 2.73 -19.85
CA LEU A 254 -10.60 1.84 -21.00
C LEU A 254 -12.03 1.39 -21.27
N GLN A 255 -12.75 0.90 -20.26
CA GLN A 255 -14.15 0.50 -20.39
C GLN A 255 -15.04 1.66 -20.87
N THR A 256 -14.82 2.85 -20.33
CA THR A 256 -15.59 4.05 -20.71
C THR A 256 -15.32 4.43 -22.17
N THR A 257 -14.06 4.39 -22.59
CA THR A 257 -13.65 4.74 -23.96
C THR A 257 -14.11 3.68 -24.96
N GLN A 258 -14.06 2.41 -24.60
CA GLN A 258 -14.61 1.30 -25.39
C GLN A 258 -16.11 1.48 -25.64
N ARG A 259 -16.90 1.80 -24.60
CA ARG A 259 -18.34 2.06 -24.78
C ARG A 259 -18.63 3.25 -25.70
N ARG A 260 -17.78 4.30 -25.66
CA ARG A 260 -17.87 5.45 -26.57
C ARG A 260 -17.58 5.04 -28.01
N TYR A 261 -16.55 4.21 -28.22
CA TYR A 261 -16.22 3.63 -29.52
C TYR A 261 -17.38 2.81 -30.07
N ASP A 262 -17.93 1.88 -29.27
CA ASP A 262 -19.02 1.01 -29.69
C ASP A 262 -20.28 1.81 -30.07
N THR A 263 -20.58 2.85 -29.29
CA THR A 263 -21.71 3.76 -29.56
C THR A 263 -21.51 4.50 -30.89
N GLU A 264 -20.34 5.08 -31.12
CA GLU A 264 -20.04 5.79 -32.37
C GLU A 264 -20.02 4.82 -33.57
N ASN A 265 -19.48 3.62 -33.40
CA ASN A 265 -19.40 2.60 -34.45
C ASN A 265 -20.78 2.05 -34.83
N SER A 266 -21.70 1.96 -33.87
CA SER A 266 -23.08 1.51 -34.10
C SER A 266 -23.93 2.48 -34.91
N LYS A 267 -23.48 3.74 -35.09
CA LYS A 267 -24.20 4.72 -35.90
C LYS A 267 -24.24 4.32 -37.38
N ARG A 268 -25.28 4.81 -38.06
CA ARG A 268 -25.42 4.68 -39.51
C ARG A 268 -24.25 5.37 -40.21
N ALA A 269 -23.85 4.88 -41.39
CA ALA A 269 -22.67 5.36 -42.11
C ALA A 269 -22.63 6.89 -42.29
N HIS A 270 -23.78 7.54 -42.51
CA HIS A 270 -23.87 9.01 -42.66
C HIS A 270 -23.72 9.80 -41.35
N ASP A 271 -24.05 9.21 -40.19
CA ASP A 271 -23.99 9.85 -38.87
C ASP A 271 -22.68 9.53 -38.12
N ARG A 272 -21.89 8.63 -38.69
CA ARG A 272 -20.65 8.09 -38.12
C ARG A 272 -19.49 9.02 -38.45
N ALA A 273 -18.82 9.51 -37.44
CA ALA A 273 -17.59 10.29 -37.62
C ALA A 273 -16.36 9.36 -37.70
N SER A 274 -15.76 9.22 -38.89
CA SER A 274 -14.60 8.35 -39.11
C SER A 274 -13.39 8.79 -38.26
N ASP A 275 -13.05 10.08 -38.31
CA ASP A 275 -11.90 10.63 -37.57
C ASP A 275 -12.04 10.37 -36.06
N ARG A 276 -13.24 10.56 -35.51
CA ARG A 276 -13.54 10.28 -34.10
C ARG A 276 -13.39 8.80 -33.76
N LEU A 277 -13.74 7.88 -34.66
CA LEU A 277 -13.54 6.45 -34.44
C LEU A 277 -12.06 6.07 -34.44
N GLU A 278 -11.26 6.69 -35.32
CA GLU A 278 -9.82 6.50 -35.35
C GLU A 278 -9.16 7.02 -34.07
N GLU A 279 -9.54 8.22 -33.61
CA GLU A 279 -9.07 8.79 -32.33
C GLU A 279 -9.43 7.89 -31.14
N LEU A 280 -10.68 7.44 -31.05
CA LEU A 280 -11.12 6.54 -29.96
C LEU A 280 -10.38 5.20 -30.01
N LYS A 281 -10.13 4.66 -31.21
CA LYS A 281 -9.40 3.41 -31.39
C LYS A 281 -7.93 3.56 -30.97
N ALA A 282 -7.28 4.66 -31.35
CA ALA A 282 -5.91 4.96 -30.93
C ALA A 282 -5.82 5.09 -29.41
N SER A 283 -6.75 5.82 -28.79
CA SER A 283 -6.80 5.98 -27.33
C SER A 283 -7.06 4.66 -26.59
N ILE A 284 -7.88 3.76 -27.15
CA ILE A 284 -8.06 2.40 -26.61
C ILE A 284 -6.77 1.60 -26.68
N SER A 285 -6.01 1.69 -27.78
CA SER A 285 -4.72 1.01 -27.92
C SER A 285 -3.72 1.49 -26.87
N GLU A 286 -3.56 2.80 -26.73
CA GLU A 286 -2.67 3.41 -25.73
C GLU A 286 -3.04 3.00 -24.29
N MET A 287 -4.34 2.99 -23.95
CA MET A 287 -4.78 2.56 -22.62
C MET A 287 -4.52 1.08 -22.35
N ARG A 288 -4.52 0.21 -23.37
CA ARG A 288 -4.17 -1.20 -23.22
C ARG A 288 -2.67 -1.38 -22.97
N GLU A 289 -1.84 -0.68 -23.72
CA GLU A 289 -0.38 -0.65 -23.50
C GLU A 289 -0.06 -0.15 -22.08
N ASN A 290 -0.71 0.94 -21.65
CA ASN A 290 -0.58 1.45 -20.29
C ASN A 290 -1.03 0.44 -19.22
N GLN A 291 -2.07 -0.35 -19.49
CA GLN A 291 -2.53 -1.41 -18.59
C GLN A 291 -1.49 -2.53 -18.50
N GLU A 292 -0.93 -2.96 -19.63
CA GLU A 292 0.11 -3.99 -19.69
C GLU A 292 1.37 -3.58 -18.90
N GLU A 293 1.82 -2.34 -19.04
CA GLU A 293 2.97 -1.81 -18.28
C GLU A 293 2.74 -1.82 -16.77
N VAL A 294 1.56 -1.34 -16.33
CA VAL A 294 1.22 -1.35 -14.90
C VAL A 294 1.12 -2.79 -14.39
N SER A 295 0.48 -3.69 -15.13
CA SER A 295 0.38 -5.11 -14.77
C SER A 295 1.74 -5.81 -14.72
N SER A 296 2.65 -5.48 -15.63
CA SER A 296 4.02 -5.98 -15.62
C SER A 296 4.77 -5.58 -14.33
N MET A 297 4.73 -4.30 -13.97
CA MET A 297 5.33 -3.80 -12.72
C MET A 297 4.69 -4.41 -11.48
N MET A 298 3.36 -4.60 -11.50
CA MET A 298 2.63 -5.27 -10.43
C MET A 298 3.10 -6.72 -10.25
N ASN A 299 3.19 -7.46 -11.35
CA ASN A 299 3.64 -8.86 -11.35
C ASN A 299 5.08 -8.98 -10.87
N ALA A 300 5.98 -8.12 -11.38
CA ALA A 300 7.38 -8.07 -10.97
C ALA A 300 7.52 -7.79 -9.47
N THR A 301 6.72 -6.88 -8.90
CA THR A 301 6.77 -6.58 -7.47
C THR A 301 6.19 -7.73 -6.64
N PHE A 302 5.11 -8.34 -7.10
CA PHE A 302 4.50 -9.48 -6.41
C PHE A 302 5.46 -10.68 -6.36
N ARG A 303 6.05 -11.06 -7.50
CA ARG A 303 6.98 -12.19 -7.62
C ARG A 303 8.37 -11.88 -7.06
N GLY A 304 8.89 -10.67 -7.25
CA GLY A 304 10.22 -10.29 -6.80
C GLY A 304 10.31 -9.98 -5.31
N VAL A 305 9.22 -9.46 -4.72
CA VAL A 305 9.22 -9.00 -3.32
C VAL A 305 8.19 -9.77 -2.49
N PHE A 306 6.90 -9.67 -2.81
CA PHE A 306 5.83 -10.15 -1.92
C PHE A 306 5.95 -11.64 -1.60
N VAL A 307 6.09 -12.53 -2.59
CA VAL A 307 6.16 -14.00 -2.41
C VAL A 307 7.38 -14.47 -1.60
N HIS A 308 8.41 -13.63 -1.48
CA HIS A 308 9.58 -13.91 -0.65
C HIS A 308 9.44 -13.29 0.75
N ARG A 309 8.81 -12.11 0.85
CA ARG A 309 8.78 -11.33 2.09
C ARG A 309 7.56 -11.56 2.98
N TYR A 310 6.44 -12.07 2.46
CA TYR A 310 5.29 -12.45 3.31
C TYR A 310 5.64 -13.51 4.37
N ARG A 311 6.72 -14.26 4.12
CA ARG A 311 7.32 -15.31 4.97
C ARG A 311 8.70 -14.93 5.53
N ASP A 312 9.04 -13.64 5.57
CA ASP A 312 10.31 -13.16 6.13
C ASP A 312 10.45 -13.56 7.61
N ARG A 313 11.69 -13.65 8.11
CA ARG A 313 11.97 -13.91 9.53
C ARG A 313 11.42 -12.80 10.44
N LEU A 314 11.37 -11.55 9.97
CA LEU A 314 10.85 -10.42 10.74
C LEU A 314 9.32 -10.35 10.70
N PRO A 315 8.62 -10.38 11.85
CA PRO A 315 7.16 -10.26 11.87
C PRO A 315 6.65 -8.92 11.35
N GLU A 316 7.40 -7.83 11.50
CA GLU A 316 7.01 -6.51 11.01
C GLU A 316 6.91 -6.48 9.49
N ILE A 317 7.82 -7.18 8.79
CA ILE A 317 7.80 -7.32 7.34
C ILE A 317 6.60 -8.17 6.92
N ARG A 318 6.41 -9.35 7.54
CA ARG A 318 5.26 -10.22 7.23
C ARG A 318 3.93 -9.51 7.44
N ALA A 319 3.79 -8.80 8.56
CA ALA A 319 2.58 -8.03 8.86
C ALA A 319 2.32 -6.93 7.82
N ALA A 320 3.36 -6.22 7.37
CA ALA A 320 3.23 -5.19 6.34
C ALA A 320 2.81 -5.80 4.99
N CYS A 321 3.41 -6.91 4.57
CA CYS A 321 3.01 -7.62 3.35
C CYS A 321 1.53 -8.04 3.39
N ILE A 322 1.09 -8.64 4.49
CA ILE A 322 -0.30 -9.09 4.64
C ILE A 322 -1.29 -7.92 4.70
N GLU A 323 -0.90 -6.83 5.36
CA GLU A 323 -1.70 -5.60 5.38
C GLU A 323 -1.95 -5.08 3.97
N GLU A 324 -0.90 -4.95 3.14
CA GLU A 324 -1.07 -4.49 1.76
C GLU A 324 -1.79 -5.50 0.87
N LEU A 325 -1.56 -6.81 1.03
CA LEU A 325 -2.32 -7.81 0.29
C LEU A 325 -3.83 -7.66 0.52
N GLY A 326 -4.24 -7.40 1.77
CA GLY A 326 -5.64 -7.12 2.11
C GLY A 326 -6.20 -5.88 1.40
N VAL A 327 -5.36 -4.87 1.16
CA VAL A 327 -5.72 -3.69 0.37
C VAL A 327 -5.90 -4.06 -1.10
N TRP A 328 -4.95 -4.78 -1.70
CA TRP A 328 -5.01 -5.16 -3.13
C TRP A 328 -6.24 -6.01 -3.44
N LEU A 329 -6.51 -7.02 -2.59
CA LEU A 329 -7.69 -7.89 -2.69
C LEU A 329 -9.01 -7.12 -2.69
N LYS A 330 -9.05 -5.97 -2.02
CA LYS A 330 -10.24 -5.12 -1.93
C LYS A 330 -10.30 -4.08 -3.05
N THR A 331 -9.17 -3.50 -3.43
CA THR A 331 -9.09 -2.41 -4.41
C THR A 331 -9.28 -2.93 -5.83
N ASP A 332 -8.66 -4.06 -6.16
CA ASP A 332 -8.76 -4.67 -7.49
C ASP A 332 -9.10 -6.17 -7.37
N PRO A 333 -10.36 -6.49 -7.04
CA PRO A 333 -10.73 -7.86 -6.78
C PRO A 333 -10.75 -8.72 -8.05
N GLU A 334 -10.81 -8.13 -9.24
CA GLU A 334 -10.76 -8.90 -10.49
C GLU A 334 -9.41 -9.57 -10.69
N ASP A 335 -8.32 -8.85 -10.42
CA ASP A 335 -6.96 -9.39 -10.54
C ASP A 335 -6.48 -10.11 -9.28
N PHE A 336 -6.90 -9.66 -8.09
CA PHE A 336 -6.37 -10.18 -6.82
C PHE A 336 -7.29 -11.14 -6.08
N LEU A 337 -8.63 -11.01 -6.15
CA LEU A 337 -9.54 -11.80 -5.31
C LEU A 337 -9.78 -13.20 -5.89
N ASN A 338 -8.72 -14.00 -5.92
CA ASN A 338 -8.68 -15.39 -6.37
C ASN A 338 -7.88 -16.26 -5.39
N ASP A 339 -7.95 -17.59 -5.56
CA ASP A 339 -7.27 -18.54 -4.67
C ASP A 339 -5.74 -18.38 -4.67
N GLY A 340 -5.16 -17.97 -5.80
CA GLY A 340 -3.73 -17.71 -5.96
C GLY A 340 -3.20 -16.65 -4.99
N CYS A 341 -4.00 -15.63 -4.68
CA CYS A 341 -3.67 -14.61 -3.69
C CYS A 341 -4.24 -14.92 -2.29
N LEU A 342 -5.45 -15.45 -2.19
CA LEU A 342 -6.09 -15.75 -0.91
C LEU A 342 -5.31 -16.81 -0.10
N LYS A 343 -4.59 -17.72 -0.76
CA LYS A 343 -3.74 -18.72 -0.08
C LYS A 343 -2.75 -18.09 0.90
N TYR A 344 -2.21 -16.91 0.60
CA TYR A 344 -1.27 -16.20 1.48
C TYR A 344 -1.93 -15.73 2.78
N LEU A 345 -3.17 -15.25 2.75
CA LEU A 345 -3.92 -14.95 3.98
C LEU A 345 -4.17 -16.23 4.79
N GLY A 346 -4.56 -17.31 4.12
CA GLY A 346 -4.90 -18.59 4.74
C GLY A 346 -3.71 -19.24 5.45
N TRP A 347 -2.54 -19.25 4.81
CA TRP A 347 -1.29 -19.72 5.41
C TRP A 347 -0.91 -18.84 6.60
N THR A 348 -0.97 -17.51 6.46
CA THR A 348 -0.50 -16.59 7.50
C THR A 348 -1.46 -16.47 8.70
N LEU A 349 -2.69 -17.00 8.63
CA LEU A 349 -3.52 -17.24 9.84
C LEU A 349 -2.81 -18.13 10.89
N HIS A 350 -1.83 -18.92 10.48
CA HIS A 350 -1.06 -19.82 11.36
C HIS A 350 0.24 -19.19 11.89
N ASP A 351 0.48 -17.90 11.61
CA ASP A 351 1.70 -17.22 12.04
C ASP A 351 1.88 -17.28 13.56
N LYS A 352 3.13 -17.45 14.00
CA LYS A 352 3.46 -17.53 15.42
C LYS A 352 3.31 -16.19 16.15
N GLN A 353 3.40 -15.08 15.42
CA GLN A 353 3.38 -13.73 15.98
C GLN A 353 1.98 -13.11 15.83
N SER A 354 1.40 -12.65 16.93
CA SER A 354 0.04 -12.10 16.95
C SER A 354 -0.16 -10.87 16.08
N PRO A 355 0.79 -9.93 15.92
CA PRO A 355 0.58 -8.80 15.02
C PRO A 355 0.34 -9.23 13.57
N VAL A 356 0.96 -10.33 13.13
CA VAL A 356 0.79 -10.86 11.77
C VAL A 356 -0.59 -11.52 11.61
N ARG A 357 -0.98 -12.34 12.59
CA ARG A 357 -2.33 -12.94 12.63
C ARG A 357 -3.42 -11.87 12.63
N LEU A 358 -3.22 -10.80 13.40
CA LEU A 358 -4.14 -9.66 13.46
C LEU A 358 -4.33 -8.97 12.10
N GLN A 359 -3.25 -8.78 11.32
CA GLN A 359 -3.39 -8.23 9.96
C GLN A 359 -4.16 -9.18 9.03
N CYS A 360 -3.98 -10.49 9.15
CA CYS A 360 -4.78 -11.45 8.38
C CYS A 360 -6.28 -11.31 8.71
N VAL A 361 -6.62 -11.25 9.99
CA VAL A 361 -8.02 -11.10 10.43
C VAL A 361 -8.62 -9.78 9.97
N ARG A 362 -7.86 -8.68 10.01
CA ARG A 362 -8.32 -7.36 9.52
C ARG A 362 -8.54 -7.37 8.01
N ALA A 363 -7.63 -7.96 7.24
CA ALA A 363 -7.80 -8.11 5.80
C ALA A 363 -9.08 -8.91 5.49
N LEU A 364 -9.24 -10.08 6.09
CA LEU A 364 -10.44 -10.92 5.92
C LEU A 364 -11.70 -10.18 6.35
N GLN A 365 -11.69 -9.48 7.48
CA GLN A 365 -12.82 -8.67 7.92
C GLN A 365 -13.23 -7.63 6.86
N GLY A 366 -12.26 -6.97 6.25
CA GLY A 366 -12.51 -6.01 5.17
C GLY A 366 -13.13 -6.65 3.92
N LEU A 367 -12.79 -7.90 3.62
CA LEU A 367 -13.34 -8.66 2.48
C LEU A 367 -14.74 -9.21 2.77
N TYR A 368 -14.98 -9.82 3.94
CA TYR A 368 -16.31 -10.34 4.30
C TYR A 368 -17.37 -9.26 4.55
N GLN A 369 -16.96 -7.99 4.71
CA GLN A 369 -17.89 -6.86 4.74
C GLN A 369 -18.52 -6.56 3.38
N GLU A 370 -17.84 -6.92 2.28
CA GLU A 370 -18.32 -6.68 0.92
C GLU A 370 -19.15 -7.87 0.44
N LYS A 371 -20.48 -7.67 0.32
CA LYS A 371 -21.42 -8.75 -0.03
C LYS A 371 -21.12 -9.39 -1.39
N GLU A 372 -20.60 -8.60 -2.32
CA GLU A 372 -20.23 -9.05 -3.67
C GLU A 372 -19.04 -10.02 -3.66
N PHE A 373 -18.23 -10.02 -2.59
CA PHE A 373 -17.05 -10.87 -2.49
C PHE A 373 -17.35 -12.25 -1.92
N ILE A 374 -18.51 -12.44 -1.27
CA ILE A 374 -18.83 -13.66 -0.52
C ILE A 374 -18.73 -14.92 -1.39
N GLY A 375 -19.22 -14.88 -2.62
CA GLY A 375 -19.12 -16.02 -3.55
C GLY A 375 -17.68 -16.43 -3.84
N ARG A 376 -16.77 -15.46 -4.01
CA ARG A 376 -15.33 -15.71 -4.23
C ARG A 376 -14.60 -16.19 -2.97
N LEU A 377 -15.19 -15.99 -1.79
CA LEU A 377 -14.60 -16.40 -0.50
C LEU A 377 -15.07 -17.78 -0.03
N GLU A 378 -16.02 -18.43 -0.71
CA GLU A 378 -16.62 -19.68 -0.22
C GLU A 378 -15.59 -20.81 -0.05
N LEU A 379 -14.72 -21.02 -1.04
CA LEU A 379 -13.69 -22.06 -0.98
C LEU A 379 -12.68 -21.78 0.14
N PHE A 380 -12.21 -20.53 0.22
CA PHE A 380 -11.34 -20.08 1.31
C PHE A 380 -11.99 -20.31 2.68
N THR A 381 -13.26 -19.92 2.83
CA THR A 381 -14.03 -20.09 4.07
C THR A 381 -14.07 -21.56 4.44
N SER A 382 -14.47 -22.43 3.51
CA SER A 382 -14.59 -23.88 3.74
C SER A 382 -13.26 -24.47 4.21
N ARG A 383 -12.16 -24.10 3.54
CA ARG A 383 -10.82 -24.61 3.83
C ARG A 383 -10.28 -24.15 5.19
N PHE A 384 -10.44 -22.88 5.55
CA PHE A 384 -9.82 -22.28 6.72
C PHE A 384 -10.77 -22.06 7.91
N LYS A 385 -12.03 -22.49 7.80
CA LYS A 385 -13.08 -22.35 8.83
C LYS A 385 -12.61 -22.75 10.23
N GLU A 386 -12.07 -23.96 10.38
CA GLU A 386 -11.66 -24.47 11.68
C GLU A 386 -10.54 -23.63 12.28
N ARG A 387 -9.60 -23.17 11.45
CA ARG A 387 -8.53 -22.26 11.91
C ARG A 387 -9.13 -20.93 12.37
N MET A 388 -10.01 -20.32 11.58
CA MET A 388 -10.67 -19.05 11.93
C MET A 388 -11.47 -19.15 13.23
N LEU A 389 -12.23 -20.24 13.43
CA LEU A 389 -12.98 -20.47 14.67
C LEU A 389 -12.04 -20.66 15.87
N SER A 390 -10.92 -21.36 15.70
CA SER A 390 -9.93 -21.54 16.78
C SER A 390 -9.33 -20.21 17.27
N MET A 391 -9.22 -19.21 16.39
CA MET A 391 -8.65 -17.90 16.71
C MET A 391 -9.56 -17.02 17.58
N VAL A 392 -10.82 -17.42 17.83
CA VAL A 392 -11.65 -16.77 18.85
C VAL A 392 -11.08 -16.98 20.26
N LEU A 393 -10.29 -18.05 20.44
CA LEU A 393 -9.56 -18.39 21.66
C LEU A 393 -8.05 -18.19 21.48
N ASP A 394 -7.64 -17.29 20.58
CA ASP A 394 -6.24 -16.91 20.47
C ASP A 394 -5.73 -16.32 21.80
N LYS A 395 -4.43 -16.43 22.07
CA LYS A 395 -3.86 -16.05 23.37
C LYS A 395 -3.74 -14.54 23.56
N ASP A 396 -3.75 -13.80 22.46
CA ASP A 396 -3.46 -12.37 22.37
C ASP A 396 -4.72 -11.52 22.13
#